data_AF-A0A6B3GT88-F1
#
_entry.id   AF-A0A6B3GT88-F1
#
_cell.length_a   1.000
_cell.length_b   1.000
_cell.length_c   1.000
_cell.angle_alpha   90.00
_cell.angle_beta   90.00
_cell.angle_gamma   90.00
#
_symmetry.space_group_name_H-M   'P 1'
#
loop_
_entity.id
_entity.type
_entity.pdbx_description
1 polymer ?
#
loop_
_entity_poly.entity_id
_entity_poly.type
_entity_poly.pdbx_seq_one_letter_code
_entity_poly.pdbx_strand_id
1 'polypeptide(L)'
;LCAERAEELRRAPVERIEPPAVPTDFGRTPGGTGTTQQAFGRSLLDLSRSAPEAAARVVTVSPDVSSSTNLGGWLNKVGVWSPAERVNWFADDAETILHWRENPAGQHVELGIAETNLVGLLGELGATWSRWGQPLLPIGIMYDPFVNRALEPWQFGIYAGGQSLLVGTPSGVTLAPEGGAHQSVTTPSLGLEQPGCTTWEPAFAQDTEWCVLAALALLGRPDGGSAYLRLSTRPVDQSLAAVPADPAARERRRRQAV
;
A
#
# COMPACT_ATOMS: atom_id res chain seq x y z
N LEU A 1 22.40 -37.11 18.21
CA LEU A 1 21.49 -36.88 17.06
C LEU A 1 20.59 -35.64 17.19
N CYS A 2 19.56 -35.59 18.07
CA CYS A 2 18.66 -34.42 18.10
C CYS A 2 19.35 -33.11 18.50
N ALA A 3 20.26 -33.14 19.47
CA ALA A 3 21.03 -31.96 19.88
C ALA A 3 21.98 -31.49 18.77
N GLU A 4 22.70 -32.40 18.12
CA GLU A 4 23.58 -32.10 16.98
C GLU A 4 22.79 -31.49 15.83
N ARG A 5 21.61 -32.06 15.50
CA ARG A 5 20.78 -31.52 14.43
C ARG A 5 20.18 -30.15 14.79
N ALA A 6 19.90 -29.90 16.06
CA ALA A 6 19.46 -28.59 16.52
C ALA A 6 20.57 -27.53 16.43
N GLU A 7 21.82 -27.90 16.71
CA GLU A 7 23.00 -27.04 16.51
C GLU A 7 23.22 -26.76 15.01
N GLU A 8 23.14 -27.78 14.15
CA GLU A 8 23.28 -27.63 12.70
C GLU A 8 22.20 -26.72 12.08
N LEU A 9 20.97 -26.74 12.64
CA LEU A 9 19.84 -25.93 12.18
C LEU A 9 19.74 -24.57 12.90
N ARG A 10 20.65 -24.28 13.85
CA ARG A 10 20.62 -23.00 14.59
C ARG A 10 20.93 -21.86 13.62
N ARG A 11 19.95 -20.97 13.45
CA ARG A 11 20.15 -19.73 12.68
C ARG A 11 20.89 -18.71 13.53
N ALA A 12 21.78 -17.96 12.88
CA ALA A 12 22.37 -16.78 13.50
C ALA A 12 21.25 -15.81 13.93
N PRO A 13 21.36 -15.19 15.11
CA PRO A 13 20.44 -14.14 15.51
C PRO A 13 20.44 -13.02 14.46
N VAL A 14 19.26 -12.58 14.06
CA VAL A 14 19.10 -11.45 13.14
C VAL A 14 18.93 -10.19 13.96
N GLU A 15 19.87 -9.26 13.84
CA GLU A 15 19.74 -7.93 14.42
C GLU A 15 18.63 -7.17 13.70
N ARG A 16 17.67 -6.63 14.45
CA ARG A 16 16.50 -5.95 13.90
C ARG A 16 16.72 -4.45 13.96
N ILE A 17 16.57 -3.79 12.82
CA ILE A 17 16.54 -2.34 12.73
C ILE A 17 15.10 -1.86 12.88
N GLU A 18 14.90 -0.80 13.66
CA GLU A 18 13.59 -0.18 13.76
C GLU A 18 13.18 0.46 12.42
N PRO A 19 11.92 0.29 11.98
CA PRO A 19 11.42 0.94 10.78
C PRO A 19 11.48 2.48 10.95
N PRO A 20 11.80 3.24 9.88
CA PRO A 20 11.81 4.70 9.93
C PRO A 20 10.47 5.28 10.40
N ALA A 21 10.51 6.42 11.06
CA ALA A 21 9.31 7.10 11.54
C ALA A 21 8.41 7.52 10.37
N VAL A 22 7.11 7.21 10.49
CA VAL A 22 6.05 7.65 9.58
C VAL A 22 5.29 8.80 10.26
N PRO A 23 5.10 9.96 9.60
CA PRO A 23 4.33 11.06 10.18
C PRO A 23 2.87 10.65 10.34
N THR A 24 2.15 11.27 11.26
CA THR A 24 0.72 10.99 11.47
C THR A 24 -0.20 11.87 10.62
N ASP A 25 0.32 12.95 10.04
CA ASP A 25 -0.42 13.97 9.30
C ASP A 25 0.55 14.81 8.44
N PHE A 26 0.17 15.20 7.22
CA PHE A 26 1.00 16.10 6.39
C PHE A 26 0.72 17.59 6.61
N GLY A 27 -0.23 17.93 7.49
CA GLY A 27 -0.58 19.29 7.90
C GLY A 27 -1.43 20.08 6.91
N ARG A 28 -1.81 19.48 5.79
CA ARG A 28 -2.64 20.11 4.75
C ARG A 28 -4.04 19.53 4.80
N THR A 29 -5.05 20.37 4.62
CA THR A 29 -6.44 19.91 4.46
C THR A 29 -6.81 19.92 2.98
N PRO A 30 -7.11 18.76 2.37
CA PRO A 30 -7.62 18.70 1.01
C PRO A 30 -8.93 19.49 0.86
N GLY A 31 -9.08 20.21 -0.26
CA GLY A 31 -10.29 20.95 -0.61
C GLY A 31 -10.76 20.60 -2.02
N GLY A 32 -11.88 21.18 -2.44
CA GLY A 32 -12.49 20.93 -3.75
C GLY A 32 -13.10 19.53 -3.86
N THR A 33 -13.30 19.06 -5.10
CA THR A 33 -13.83 17.72 -5.36
C THR A 33 -12.70 16.75 -5.69
N GLY A 34 -12.68 15.58 -5.05
CA GLY A 34 -11.65 14.56 -5.27
C GLY A 34 -12.13 13.16 -4.92
N THR A 35 -11.30 12.16 -5.24
CA THR A 35 -11.57 10.74 -4.95
C THR A 35 -10.55 10.18 -3.95
N THR A 36 -10.90 9.10 -3.24
CA THR A 36 -9.96 8.47 -2.31
C THR A 36 -8.85 7.70 -3.03
N GLN A 37 -9.11 7.20 -4.25
CA GLN A 37 -8.05 6.69 -5.15
C GLN A 37 -7.01 7.79 -5.47
N GLN A 38 -7.47 9.02 -5.75
CA GLN A 38 -6.57 10.15 -6.00
C GLN A 38 -5.78 10.55 -4.77
N ALA A 39 -6.44 10.57 -3.62
CA ALA A 39 -5.83 10.89 -2.33
C ALA A 39 -4.71 9.93 -1.96
N PHE A 40 -4.87 8.63 -2.24
CA PHE A 40 -3.84 7.62 -1.99
C PHE A 40 -2.56 7.90 -2.79
N GLY A 41 -2.67 8.07 -4.12
CA GLY A 41 -1.50 8.39 -4.96
C GLY A 41 -0.81 9.68 -4.53
N ARG A 42 -1.58 10.69 -4.11
CA ARG A 42 -1.03 11.94 -3.55
C ARG A 42 -0.33 11.73 -2.21
N SER A 43 -0.87 10.88 -1.34
CA SER A 43 -0.28 10.57 -0.02
C SER A 43 1.11 9.94 -0.16
N LEU A 44 1.31 9.06 -1.16
CA LEU A 44 2.64 8.50 -1.46
C LEU A 44 3.64 9.58 -1.88
N LEU A 45 3.20 10.56 -2.68
CA LEU A 45 4.04 11.69 -3.09
C LEU A 45 4.36 12.64 -1.93
N ASP A 46 3.39 12.91 -1.05
CA ASP A 46 3.60 13.71 0.15
C ASP A 46 4.51 12.99 1.16
N LEU A 47 4.43 11.64 1.27
CA LEU A 47 5.34 10.82 2.06
C LEU A 47 6.80 10.96 1.58
N SER A 48 7.02 10.92 0.25
CA SER A 48 8.37 11.07 -0.33
C SER A 48 9.04 12.41 0.00
N ARG A 49 8.25 13.43 0.33
CA ARG A 49 8.73 14.77 0.71
C ARG A 49 8.86 14.92 2.23
N SER A 50 7.89 14.40 2.98
CA SER A 50 7.79 14.63 4.42
C SER A 50 8.57 13.62 5.26
N ALA A 51 8.74 12.40 4.76
CA ALA A 51 9.51 11.34 5.41
C ALA A 51 10.30 10.51 4.39
N PRO A 52 11.38 11.07 3.80
CA PRO A 52 12.15 10.40 2.75
C PRO A 52 12.72 9.03 3.16
N GLU A 53 13.10 8.86 4.43
CA GLU A 53 13.61 7.59 4.94
C GLU A 53 12.54 6.49 4.95
N ALA A 54 11.31 6.83 5.37
CA ALA A 54 10.18 5.89 5.29
C ALA A 54 9.81 5.61 3.83
N ALA A 55 9.75 6.65 2.99
CA ALA A 55 9.46 6.51 1.56
C ALA A 55 10.48 5.62 0.84
N ALA A 56 11.76 5.65 1.24
CA ALA A 56 12.80 4.77 0.70
C ALA A 56 12.62 3.29 1.07
N ARG A 57 11.78 2.98 2.08
CA ARG A 57 11.40 1.61 2.45
C ARG A 57 10.11 1.14 1.79
N VAL A 58 9.36 2.03 1.15
CA VAL A 58 8.14 1.65 0.43
C VAL A 58 8.50 0.83 -0.80
N VAL A 59 7.81 -0.30 -0.96
CA VAL A 59 7.82 -1.09 -2.18
C VAL A 59 6.39 -1.25 -2.64
N THR A 60 6.03 -0.68 -3.80
CA THR A 60 4.69 -0.87 -4.36
C THR A 60 4.67 -2.04 -5.31
N VAL A 61 3.58 -2.79 -5.34
CA VAL A 61 3.40 -3.96 -6.22
C VAL A 61 2.02 -3.87 -6.86
N SER A 62 1.90 -4.12 -8.16
CA SER A 62 0.61 -4.19 -8.86
C SER A 62 0.57 -5.31 -9.90
N PRO A 63 -0.63 -5.80 -10.25
CA PRO A 63 -0.80 -6.77 -11.31
C PRO A 63 -1.38 -6.12 -12.59
N ASP A 64 -0.58 -5.30 -13.27
CA ASP A 64 -0.92 -4.58 -14.51
C ASP A 64 -2.05 -3.54 -14.39
N VAL A 65 -2.09 -2.84 -13.24
CA VAL A 65 -3.11 -1.81 -12.96
C VAL A 65 -2.53 -0.48 -12.48
N SER A 66 -1.22 -0.28 -12.58
CA SER A 66 -0.54 0.94 -12.13
C SER A 66 -1.13 2.22 -12.73
N SER A 67 -1.50 2.19 -14.01
CA SER A 67 -2.07 3.33 -14.72
C SER A 67 -3.52 3.62 -14.30
N SER A 68 -4.34 2.58 -14.11
CA SER A 68 -5.77 2.70 -13.78
C SER A 68 -6.04 2.98 -12.30
N THR A 69 -5.10 2.67 -11.41
CA THR A 69 -5.23 2.84 -9.95
C THR A 69 -4.58 4.13 -9.42
N ASN A 70 -4.25 5.07 -10.32
CA ASN A 70 -3.67 6.38 -10.00
C ASN A 70 -2.29 6.31 -9.30
N LEU A 71 -1.46 5.32 -9.64
CA LEU A 71 -0.07 5.24 -9.19
C LEU A 71 0.92 5.99 -10.08
N GLY A 72 0.49 6.55 -11.22
CA GLY A 72 1.40 7.12 -12.21
C GLY A 72 2.36 8.19 -11.66
N GLY A 73 1.89 9.06 -10.77
CA GLY A 73 2.76 10.04 -10.10
C GLY A 73 3.85 9.38 -9.23
N TRP A 74 3.50 8.32 -8.51
CA TRP A 74 4.46 7.55 -7.72
C TRP A 74 5.46 6.82 -8.61
N LEU A 75 5.01 6.14 -9.68
CA LEU A 75 5.90 5.49 -10.65
C LEU A 75 6.86 6.50 -11.28
N ASN A 76 6.38 7.68 -11.65
CA ASN A 76 7.25 8.76 -12.14
C ASN A 76 8.30 9.16 -11.12
N LYS A 77 8.00 9.11 -9.81
CA LYS A 77 8.94 9.44 -8.75
C LYS A 77 9.98 8.34 -8.50
N VAL A 78 9.56 7.07 -8.45
CA VAL A 78 10.39 5.98 -7.93
C VAL A 78 10.86 4.97 -8.97
N GLY A 79 10.30 4.99 -10.19
CA GLY A 79 10.61 4.03 -11.23
C GLY A 79 10.11 2.61 -10.95
N VAL A 80 10.28 1.75 -11.94
CA VAL A 80 9.92 0.34 -11.92
C VAL A 80 11.19 -0.49 -11.69
N TRP A 81 11.12 -1.45 -10.80
CA TRP A 81 12.22 -2.33 -10.50
C TRP A 81 12.44 -3.30 -11.66
N SER A 82 13.69 -3.43 -12.09
CA SER A 82 14.13 -4.46 -13.03
C SER A 82 15.55 -4.89 -12.68
N PRO A 83 15.90 -6.18 -12.79
CA PRO A 83 17.25 -6.67 -12.46
C PRO A 83 18.36 -6.02 -13.31
N ALA A 84 18.01 -5.51 -14.49
CA ALA A 84 18.90 -4.73 -15.34
C ALA A 84 18.16 -3.47 -15.83
N GLU A 85 18.93 -2.43 -16.14
CA GLU A 85 18.37 -1.24 -16.79
C GLU A 85 17.80 -1.61 -18.17
N ARG A 86 16.58 -1.15 -18.46
CA ARG A 86 15.94 -1.35 -19.77
C ARG A 86 15.80 -0.02 -20.48
N VAL A 87 16.14 -0.02 -21.76
CA VAL A 87 15.97 1.15 -22.63
C VAL A 87 14.49 1.37 -22.87
N ASN A 88 14.00 2.55 -22.47
CA ASN A 88 12.68 3.02 -22.87
C ASN A 88 12.81 3.78 -24.20
N TRP A 89 12.34 3.16 -25.28
CA TRP A 89 12.39 3.70 -26.64
C TRP A 89 11.47 4.89 -26.89
N PHE A 90 10.59 5.21 -25.95
CA PHE A 90 9.64 6.33 -26.00
C PHE A 90 9.93 7.39 -24.94
N ALA A 91 11.12 7.36 -24.33
CA ALA A 91 11.47 8.27 -23.24
C ALA A 91 11.51 9.75 -23.65
N ASP A 92 11.70 10.04 -24.93
CA ASP A 92 11.74 11.36 -25.55
C ASP A 92 10.39 11.87 -26.07
N ASP A 93 9.32 11.07 -25.93
CA ASP A 93 7.97 11.49 -26.28
C ASP A 93 7.43 12.51 -25.27
N ALA A 94 7.27 13.75 -25.71
CA ALA A 94 6.77 14.86 -24.90
C ALA A 94 5.30 14.70 -24.47
N GLU A 95 4.53 13.82 -25.12
CA GLU A 95 3.13 13.53 -24.74
C GLU A 95 3.03 12.43 -23.67
N THR A 96 4.14 11.76 -23.33
CA THR A 96 4.15 10.69 -22.32
C THR A 96 4.03 11.27 -20.90
N ILE A 97 2.86 11.07 -20.29
CA ILE A 97 2.56 11.50 -18.91
C ILE A 97 3.16 10.52 -17.88
N LEU A 98 3.19 9.22 -18.18
CA LEU A 98 3.72 8.16 -17.33
C LEU A 98 5.09 7.70 -17.85
N HIS A 99 6.16 8.08 -17.15
CA HIS A 99 7.52 7.70 -17.48
C HIS A 99 7.87 6.32 -16.90
N TRP A 100 7.70 5.29 -17.73
CA TRP A 100 8.12 3.93 -17.40
C TRP A 100 9.65 3.81 -17.41
N ARG A 101 10.27 3.82 -16.23
CA ARG A 101 11.73 3.74 -16.05
C ARG A 101 12.10 2.50 -15.29
N GLU A 102 12.58 1.48 -16.00
CA GLU A 102 12.94 0.18 -15.44
C GLU A 102 14.44 0.11 -15.10
N ASN A 103 14.77 -0.03 -13.82
CA ASN A 103 16.15 -0.15 -13.35
C ASN A 103 16.23 -0.83 -11.96
N PRO A 104 17.44 -1.25 -11.52
CA PRO A 104 17.60 -1.94 -10.23
C PRO A 104 17.26 -1.10 -8.99
N ALA A 105 17.20 0.22 -9.11
CA ALA A 105 16.84 1.14 -8.02
C ALA A 105 15.34 1.46 -7.96
N GLY A 106 14.53 0.89 -8.87
CA GLY A 106 13.09 1.07 -8.86
C GLY A 106 12.43 0.56 -7.57
N GLN A 107 11.39 1.25 -7.09
CA GLN A 107 10.63 0.83 -5.91
C GLN A 107 9.24 0.25 -6.23
N HIS A 108 8.88 0.19 -7.51
CA HIS A 108 7.63 -0.42 -7.96
C HIS A 108 7.91 -1.76 -8.66
N VAL A 109 7.24 -2.83 -8.26
CA VAL A 109 7.32 -4.14 -8.93
C VAL A 109 6.03 -4.37 -9.71
N GLU A 110 6.13 -4.32 -11.03
CA GLU A 110 5.02 -4.67 -11.93
C GLU A 110 5.07 -6.17 -12.24
N LEU A 111 3.96 -6.89 -12.01
CA LEU A 111 3.92 -8.35 -12.13
C LEU A 111 3.21 -8.86 -13.39
N GLY A 112 2.60 -7.97 -14.18
CA GLY A 112 1.59 -8.37 -15.16
C GLY A 112 0.31 -8.86 -14.46
N ILE A 113 -0.60 -9.54 -15.16
CA ILE A 113 -1.87 -10.01 -14.57
C ILE A 113 -1.63 -11.21 -13.63
N ALA A 114 -1.26 -10.94 -12.38
CA ALA A 114 -0.83 -11.95 -11.42
C ALA A 114 -1.18 -11.58 -9.96
N GLU A 115 -2.47 -11.47 -9.62
CA GLU A 115 -2.94 -11.06 -8.29
C GLU A 115 -2.49 -12.01 -7.17
N THR A 116 -2.46 -13.32 -7.43
CA THR A 116 -1.95 -14.33 -6.50
C THR A 116 -0.45 -14.14 -6.22
N ASN A 117 0.33 -13.83 -7.25
CA ASN A 117 1.77 -13.59 -7.09
C ASN A 117 2.02 -12.29 -6.32
N LEU A 118 1.18 -11.27 -6.53
CA LEU A 118 1.26 -10.02 -5.79
C LEU A 118 1.18 -10.27 -4.29
N VAL A 119 0.15 -10.97 -3.81
CA VAL A 119 -0.02 -11.16 -2.36
C VAL A 119 1.02 -12.11 -1.77
N GLY A 120 1.50 -13.09 -2.54
CA GLY A 120 2.63 -13.92 -2.15
C GLY A 120 3.90 -13.08 -1.96
N LEU A 121 4.17 -12.17 -2.90
CA LEU A 121 5.28 -11.23 -2.80
C LEU A 121 5.11 -10.25 -1.62
N LEU A 122 3.90 -9.76 -1.35
CA LEU A 122 3.63 -8.93 -0.17
C LEU A 122 3.96 -9.65 1.13
N GLY A 123 3.60 -10.93 1.25
CA GLY A 123 3.94 -11.73 2.43
C GLY A 123 5.45 -11.81 2.66
N GLU A 124 6.21 -12.03 1.58
CA GLU A 124 7.67 -12.14 1.64
C GLU A 124 8.35 -10.80 1.93
N LEU A 125 7.96 -9.72 1.24
CA LEU A 125 8.44 -8.37 1.51
C LEU A 125 8.07 -7.92 2.92
N GLY A 126 6.87 -8.26 3.37
CA GLY A 126 6.32 -7.91 4.68
C GLY A 126 6.91 -8.70 5.84
N ALA A 127 7.69 -9.76 5.56
CA ALA A 127 8.40 -10.54 6.57
C ALA A 127 9.88 -10.15 6.69
N THR A 128 10.36 -9.21 5.88
CA THR A 128 11.79 -8.82 5.83
C THR A 128 12.29 -8.26 7.17
N TRP A 129 11.45 -7.59 7.94
CA TRP A 129 11.78 -7.08 9.28
C TRP A 129 12.19 -8.19 10.26
N SER A 130 11.56 -9.36 10.18
CA SER A 130 11.82 -10.49 11.10
C SER A 130 12.84 -11.47 10.55
N ARG A 131 12.84 -11.68 9.22
CA ARG A 131 13.73 -12.65 8.53
C ARG A 131 15.12 -12.08 8.26
N TRP A 132 15.21 -10.79 7.93
CA TRP A 132 16.44 -10.13 7.49
C TRP A 132 16.84 -8.92 8.35
N GLY A 133 15.98 -8.52 9.31
CA GLY A 133 16.24 -7.35 10.15
C GLY A 133 16.12 -6.01 9.43
N GLN A 134 15.64 -6.04 8.17
CA GLN A 134 15.55 -4.90 7.27
C GLN A 134 14.06 -4.67 6.95
N PRO A 135 13.36 -3.77 7.66
CA PRO A 135 11.94 -3.55 7.43
C PRO A 135 11.69 -2.86 6.09
N LEU A 136 10.89 -3.50 5.24
CA LEU A 136 10.23 -2.87 4.09
C LEU A 136 8.79 -2.49 4.44
N LEU A 137 8.24 -1.54 3.70
CA LEU A 137 6.86 -1.08 3.79
C LEU A 137 6.10 -1.46 2.50
N PRO A 138 5.75 -2.75 2.32
CA PRO A 138 5.15 -3.22 1.08
C PRO A 138 3.70 -2.76 0.95
N ILE A 139 3.35 -2.28 -0.24
CA ILE A 139 2.02 -1.85 -0.60
C ILE A 139 1.59 -2.58 -1.87
N GLY A 140 0.55 -3.40 -1.80
CA GLY A 140 -0.04 -4.04 -2.97
C GLY A 140 -1.26 -3.26 -3.44
N ILE A 141 -1.38 -3.07 -4.75
CA ILE A 141 -2.50 -2.34 -5.35
C ILE A 141 -3.12 -3.23 -6.41
N MET A 142 -4.41 -3.52 -6.28
CA MET A 142 -5.18 -4.27 -7.26
C MET A 142 -6.62 -3.76 -7.33
N TYR A 143 -7.34 -4.19 -8.34
CA TYR A 143 -8.78 -3.96 -8.38
C TYR A 143 -9.45 -4.71 -7.24
N ASP A 144 -10.30 -3.99 -6.50
CA ASP A 144 -10.92 -4.48 -5.28
C ASP A 144 -11.64 -5.84 -5.42
N PRO A 145 -12.42 -6.11 -6.50
CA PRO A 145 -13.08 -7.41 -6.68
C PRO A 145 -12.11 -8.60 -6.73
N PHE A 146 -10.89 -8.37 -7.21
CA PHE A 146 -9.89 -9.42 -7.43
C PHE A 146 -9.11 -9.79 -6.18
N VAL A 147 -9.31 -9.09 -5.06
CA VAL A 147 -8.79 -9.53 -3.76
C VAL A 147 -9.28 -10.96 -3.44
N ASN A 148 -10.53 -11.29 -3.82
CA ASN A 148 -11.07 -12.65 -3.67
C ASN A 148 -10.26 -13.72 -4.42
N ARG A 149 -9.64 -13.38 -5.57
CA ARG A 149 -8.80 -14.32 -6.36
C ARG A 149 -7.46 -14.61 -5.68
N ALA A 150 -7.03 -13.72 -4.79
CA ALA A 150 -5.76 -13.78 -4.09
C ALA A 150 -5.93 -13.99 -2.57
N LEU A 151 -7.15 -14.30 -2.11
CA LEU A 151 -7.49 -14.26 -0.69
C LEU A 151 -6.63 -15.24 0.11
N GLU A 152 -6.73 -16.53 -0.15
CA GLU A 152 -6.04 -17.58 0.60
C GLU A 152 -4.53 -17.30 0.81
N PRO A 153 -3.71 -17.05 -0.22
CA PRO A 153 -2.29 -16.76 -0.03
C PRO A 153 -2.03 -15.46 0.72
N TRP A 154 -2.90 -14.45 0.61
CA TRP A 154 -2.80 -13.23 1.42
C TRP A 154 -3.04 -13.52 2.91
N GLN A 155 -4.09 -14.29 3.23
CA GLN A 155 -4.42 -14.66 4.61
C GLN A 155 -3.27 -15.45 5.26
N PHE A 156 -2.73 -16.44 4.54
CA PHE A 156 -1.59 -17.22 5.01
C PHE A 156 -0.31 -16.39 5.11
N GLY A 157 -0.10 -15.41 4.23
CA GLY A 157 0.99 -14.45 4.32
C GLY A 157 0.94 -13.62 5.60
N ILE A 158 -0.23 -13.11 5.97
CA ILE A 158 -0.46 -12.39 7.23
C ILE A 158 -0.20 -13.31 8.43
N TYR A 159 -0.79 -14.51 8.40
CA TYR A 159 -0.61 -15.51 9.46
C TYR A 159 0.86 -15.89 9.68
N ALA A 160 1.66 -15.96 8.60
CA ALA A 160 3.08 -16.25 8.67
C ALA A 160 3.95 -15.06 9.15
N GLY A 161 3.33 -13.93 9.54
CA GLY A 161 4.01 -12.74 10.04
C GLY A 161 4.35 -11.70 8.97
N GLY A 162 3.81 -11.85 7.75
CA GLY A 162 3.91 -10.85 6.69
C GLY A 162 3.07 -9.62 7.04
N GLN A 163 3.70 -8.44 6.98
CA GLN A 163 3.07 -7.15 7.24
C GLN A 163 3.03 -6.33 5.95
N SER A 164 1.83 -5.99 5.49
CA SER A 164 1.65 -5.23 4.25
C SER A 164 0.40 -4.37 4.27
N LEU A 165 0.37 -3.35 3.41
CA LEU A 165 -0.83 -2.61 3.07
C LEU A 165 -1.37 -3.12 1.73
N LEU A 166 -2.58 -3.70 1.73
CA LEU A 166 -3.30 -4.01 0.50
C LEU A 166 -4.28 -2.88 0.17
N VAL A 167 -4.31 -2.44 -1.09
CA VAL A 167 -5.19 -1.40 -1.59
C VAL A 167 -6.07 -1.98 -2.69
N GLY A 168 -7.37 -2.07 -2.42
CA GLY A 168 -8.38 -2.44 -3.38
C GLY A 168 -9.00 -1.19 -3.99
N THR A 169 -8.71 -0.92 -5.26
CA THR A 169 -9.24 0.25 -5.97
C THR A 169 -9.38 -0.02 -7.47
N PRO A 170 -10.48 0.42 -8.11
CA PRO A 170 -11.65 1.03 -7.50
C PRO A 170 -12.48 0.01 -6.69
N SER A 171 -13.11 0.46 -5.62
CA SER A 171 -13.99 -0.34 -4.76
C SER A 171 -15.44 0.13 -4.81
N GLY A 172 -16.35 -0.72 -4.33
CA GLY A 172 -17.78 -0.44 -4.24
C GLY A 172 -18.47 -0.28 -5.60
N VAL A 173 -19.64 0.34 -5.56
CA VAL A 173 -20.50 0.57 -6.74
C VAL A 173 -19.88 1.52 -7.77
N THR A 174 -18.79 2.21 -7.46
CA THR A 174 -18.12 3.06 -8.45
C THR A 174 -17.48 2.31 -9.60
N LEU A 175 -17.31 0.99 -9.45
CA LEU A 175 -16.84 0.11 -10.50
C LEU A 175 -17.99 -0.44 -11.39
N ALA A 176 -19.25 -0.02 -11.15
CA ALA A 176 -20.43 -0.52 -11.85
C ALA A 176 -20.38 -0.45 -13.39
N PRO A 177 -19.78 0.57 -14.05
CA PRO A 177 -19.67 0.61 -15.50
C PRO A 177 -18.86 -0.55 -16.12
N GLU A 178 -18.00 -1.23 -15.36
CA GLU A 178 -17.20 -2.38 -15.82
C GLU A 178 -17.99 -3.71 -15.82
N GLY A 179 -19.23 -3.70 -15.31
CA GLY A 179 -20.12 -4.87 -15.28
C GLY A 179 -19.97 -5.79 -14.06
N GLY A 180 -20.83 -6.80 -13.98
CA GLY A 180 -21.04 -7.58 -12.74
C GLY A 180 -19.80 -8.28 -12.17
N ALA A 181 -18.90 -8.78 -13.01
CA ALA A 181 -17.67 -9.44 -12.57
C ALA A 181 -16.65 -8.48 -11.93
N HIS A 182 -16.78 -7.18 -12.18
CA HIS A 182 -15.96 -6.12 -11.60
C HIS A 182 -16.70 -5.40 -10.46
N GLN A 183 -17.88 -5.84 -10.03
CA GLN A 183 -18.56 -5.20 -8.92
C GLN A 183 -17.99 -5.66 -7.58
N SER A 184 -17.48 -4.69 -6.83
CA SER A 184 -16.98 -4.86 -5.47
C SER A 184 -18.17 -4.83 -4.47
N VAL A 185 -18.78 -5.99 -4.25
CA VAL A 185 -19.95 -6.16 -3.35
C VAL A 185 -19.58 -6.90 -2.06
N THR A 186 -18.85 -8.01 -2.18
CA THR A 186 -18.53 -8.90 -1.04
C THR A 186 -17.23 -8.54 -0.33
N THR A 187 -16.37 -7.76 -0.97
CA THR A 187 -15.04 -7.40 -0.46
C THR A 187 -15.00 -6.64 0.88
N PRO A 188 -16.04 -5.90 1.34
CA PRO A 188 -16.05 -5.40 2.71
C PRO A 188 -15.95 -6.53 3.76
N SER A 189 -16.52 -7.72 3.49
CA SER A 189 -16.51 -8.82 4.45
C SER A 189 -15.11 -9.40 4.67
N LEU A 190 -14.27 -9.39 3.63
CA LEU A 190 -12.88 -9.87 3.70
C LEU A 190 -12.09 -9.15 4.79
N GLY A 191 -12.25 -7.82 4.87
CA GLY A 191 -11.55 -7.01 5.85
C GLY A 191 -12.12 -7.11 7.27
N LEU A 192 -13.39 -7.51 7.41
CA LEU A 192 -14.03 -7.76 8.71
C LEU A 192 -13.62 -9.12 9.28
N GLU A 193 -13.39 -10.10 8.42
CA GLU A 193 -13.17 -11.50 8.79
C GLU A 193 -11.69 -11.86 8.95
N GLN A 194 -10.77 -11.07 8.39
CA GLN A 194 -9.33 -11.37 8.40
C GLN A 194 -8.64 -10.97 9.73
N PRO A 195 -8.13 -11.92 10.52
CA PRO A 195 -7.35 -11.60 11.72
C PRO A 195 -6.01 -10.93 11.37
N GLY A 196 -5.56 -10.02 12.23
CA GLY A 196 -4.28 -9.31 12.04
C GLY A 196 -4.28 -8.30 10.88
N CYS A 197 -5.46 -8.00 10.32
CA CYS A 197 -5.64 -7.00 9.28
C CYS A 197 -6.55 -5.88 9.77
N THR A 198 -6.06 -4.64 9.75
CA THR A 198 -6.91 -3.46 10.01
C THR A 198 -7.51 -2.97 8.70
N THR A 199 -8.83 -2.84 8.64
CA THR A 199 -9.52 -2.48 7.39
C THR A 199 -10.12 -1.09 7.48
N TRP A 200 -9.94 -0.31 6.41
CA TRP A 200 -10.53 1.02 6.27
C TRP A 200 -11.19 1.20 4.89
N GLU A 201 -12.31 1.92 4.89
CA GLU A 201 -12.99 2.41 3.69
C GLU A 201 -13.26 3.92 3.86
N PRO A 202 -12.23 4.76 3.66
CA PRO A 202 -12.37 6.21 3.86
C PRO A 202 -13.25 6.83 2.76
N ALA A 203 -14.02 7.86 3.15
CA ALA A 203 -14.84 8.64 2.21
C ALA A 203 -14.13 9.90 1.70
N PHE A 204 -13.19 10.44 2.48
CA PHE A 204 -12.51 11.70 2.20
C PHE A 204 -10.99 11.51 2.07
N ALA A 205 -10.37 12.43 1.34
CA ALA A 205 -8.94 12.44 1.08
C ALA A 205 -8.12 12.57 2.36
N GLN A 206 -8.57 13.37 3.33
CA GLN A 206 -7.88 13.50 4.62
C GLN A 206 -7.92 12.18 5.42
N ASP A 207 -9.07 11.51 5.45
CA ASP A 207 -9.17 10.21 6.13
C ASP A 207 -8.30 9.16 5.42
N THR A 208 -8.23 9.20 4.09
CA THR A 208 -7.34 8.31 3.31
C THR A 208 -5.87 8.53 3.68
N GLU A 209 -5.43 9.78 3.75
CA GLU A 209 -4.06 10.13 4.19
C GLU A 209 -3.77 9.54 5.57
N TRP A 210 -4.66 9.76 6.54
CA TRP A 210 -4.48 9.24 7.90
C TRP A 210 -4.45 7.71 7.94
N CYS A 211 -5.34 7.03 7.23
CA CYS A 211 -5.36 5.57 7.13
C CYS A 211 -4.07 5.01 6.50
N VAL A 212 -3.56 5.63 5.43
CA VAL A 212 -2.29 5.22 4.80
C VAL A 212 -1.13 5.37 5.78
N LEU A 213 -1.03 6.52 6.44
CA LEU A 213 0.04 6.78 7.40
C LEU A 213 -0.02 5.84 8.61
N ALA A 214 -1.23 5.58 9.13
CA ALA A 214 -1.44 4.62 10.20
C ALA A 214 -1.05 3.19 9.78
N ALA A 215 -1.48 2.76 8.59
CA ALA A 215 -1.11 1.45 8.04
C ALA A 215 0.41 1.28 7.93
N LEU A 216 1.10 2.27 7.34
CA LEU A 216 2.57 2.23 7.19
C LEU A 216 3.29 2.23 8.53
N ALA A 217 2.77 2.97 9.53
CA ALA A 217 3.32 3.00 10.87
C ALA A 217 3.18 1.66 11.62
N LEU A 218 2.30 0.76 11.19
CA LEU A 218 2.17 -0.59 11.76
C LEU A 218 3.11 -1.61 11.13
N LEU A 219 3.77 -1.30 10.02
CA LEU A 219 4.62 -2.25 9.31
C LEU A 219 6.04 -2.32 9.92
N GLY A 220 6.69 -3.46 9.67
CA GLY A 220 8.10 -3.69 9.94
C GLY A 220 8.48 -3.86 11.41
N ARG A 221 7.56 -4.30 12.28
CA ARG A 221 7.78 -4.33 13.74
C ARG A 221 7.10 -5.51 14.44
N PRO A 222 7.57 -5.93 15.63
CA PRO A 222 7.03 -7.09 16.35
C PRO A 222 5.52 -7.03 16.62
N ASP A 223 5.03 -5.90 17.12
CA ASP A 223 3.60 -5.67 17.42
C ASP A 223 2.86 -5.04 16.24
N GLY A 224 3.38 -5.24 15.04
CA GLY A 224 2.83 -4.72 13.79
C GLY A 224 1.69 -5.56 13.23
N GLY A 225 1.09 -5.10 12.15
CA GLY A 225 -0.02 -5.78 11.49
C GLY A 225 -0.14 -5.41 10.02
N SER A 226 -1.00 -6.12 9.30
CA SER A 226 -1.36 -5.76 7.94
C SER A 226 -2.57 -4.84 7.91
N ALA A 227 -2.81 -4.19 6.78
CA ALA A 227 -3.95 -3.34 6.57
C ALA A 227 -4.57 -3.53 5.18
N TYR A 228 -5.87 -3.24 5.07
CA TYR A 228 -6.60 -3.27 3.82
C TYR A 228 -7.41 -1.97 3.63
N LEU A 229 -7.12 -1.25 2.55
CA LEU A 229 -7.81 -0.02 2.17
C LEU A 229 -8.68 -0.28 0.95
N ARG A 230 -9.97 0.02 1.09
CA ARG A 230 -10.92 0.06 -0.03
C ARG A 230 -11.11 1.51 -0.47
N LEU A 231 -10.70 1.83 -1.69
CA LEU A 231 -10.71 3.20 -2.20
C LEU A 231 -11.67 3.35 -3.38
N SER A 232 -12.34 4.49 -3.47
CA SER A 232 -13.38 4.76 -4.45
C SER A 232 -12.90 5.77 -5.48
N THR A 233 -13.43 5.65 -6.70
CA THR A 233 -13.32 6.65 -7.76
C THR A 233 -14.47 7.67 -7.74
N ARG A 234 -15.37 7.62 -6.73
CA ARG A 234 -16.46 8.60 -6.59
C ARG A 234 -15.87 9.97 -6.27
N PRO A 235 -16.14 11.00 -7.08
CA PRO A 235 -15.80 12.37 -6.70
C PRO A 235 -16.69 12.82 -5.53
N VAL A 236 -16.06 13.30 -4.46
CA VAL A 236 -16.72 13.82 -3.26
C VAL A 236 -16.19 15.23 -2.98
N ASP A 237 -17.07 16.13 -2.55
CA ASP A 237 -16.69 17.44 -2.02
C ASP A 237 -15.95 17.25 -0.68
N GLN A 238 -14.66 17.58 -0.68
CA GLN A 238 -13.77 17.38 0.46
C GLN A 238 -14.09 18.32 1.63
N SER A 239 -14.84 19.40 1.40
CA SER A 239 -15.26 20.30 2.48
C SER A 239 -16.26 19.63 3.44
N LEU A 240 -16.99 18.60 2.99
CA LEU A 240 -17.92 17.83 3.81
C LEU A 240 -17.23 16.97 4.87
N ALA A 241 -15.92 16.75 4.76
CA ALA A 241 -15.13 16.08 5.79
C ALA A 241 -15.09 16.88 7.10
N ALA A 242 -15.34 18.20 7.04
CA ALA A 242 -15.35 19.11 8.17
C ALA A 242 -14.10 18.97 9.07
N VAL A 243 -12.93 18.83 8.44
CA VAL A 243 -11.67 18.61 9.15
C VAL A 243 -11.37 19.84 10.04
N PRO A 244 -11.20 19.66 11.36
CA PRO A 244 -10.97 20.79 12.25
C PRO A 244 -9.66 21.53 11.92
N ALA A 245 -9.70 22.87 11.98
CA ALA A 245 -8.51 23.70 11.86
C ALA A 245 -7.71 23.77 13.17
N ASP A 246 -8.38 23.62 14.32
CA ASP A 246 -7.72 23.53 15.62
C ASP A 246 -6.87 22.25 15.72
N PRO A 247 -5.56 22.34 16.01
CA PRO A 247 -4.67 21.19 16.04
C PRO A 247 -5.11 20.08 17.01
N ALA A 248 -5.64 20.43 18.18
CA ALA A 248 -6.06 19.44 19.16
C ALA A 248 -7.34 18.71 18.70
N ALA A 249 -8.29 19.42 18.12
CA ALA A 249 -9.49 18.84 17.53
C ALA A 249 -9.16 17.97 16.30
N ARG A 250 -8.21 18.40 15.45
CA ARG A 250 -7.73 17.64 14.31
C ARG A 250 -7.12 16.31 14.75
N GLU A 251 -6.23 16.34 15.74
CA GLU A 251 -5.61 15.13 16.28
C GLU A 251 -6.64 14.17 16.90
N ARG A 252 -7.65 14.71 17.61
CA ARG A 252 -8.76 13.88 18.11
C ARG A 252 -9.55 13.23 16.97
N ARG A 253 -9.88 13.97 15.90
CA ARG A 253 -10.61 13.44 14.74
C ARG A 253 -9.78 12.40 13.97
N ARG A 254 -8.46 12.59 13.88
CA ARG A 254 -7.53 11.62 13.31
C ARG A 254 -7.58 10.30 14.07
N ARG A 255 -7.44 10.32 15.40
CA ARG A 255 -7.51 9.11 16.25
C ARG A 255 -8.87 8.40 16.26
N GLN A 256 -9.92 9.04 15.74
CA GLN A 256 -11.21 8.39 15.52
C GLN A 256 -11.30 7.72 14.14
N ALA A 257 -10.46 8.14 13.19
CA ALA A 257 -10.38 7.54 11.86
C ALA A 257 -9.52 6.26 11.87
N VAL A 258 -8.48 6.21 12.71
CA VAL A 258 -7.45 5.17 12.75
C VAL A 258 -7.19 4.62 14.14
#